data_AF-A0A8R7UCR8-F1
#
_entry.id   AF-A0A8R7UCR8-F1
#
_cell.length_a   1.000
_cell.length_b   1.000
_cell.length_c   1.000
_cell.angle_alpha   90.00
_cell.angle_beta   90.00
_cell.angle_gamma   90.00
#
_symmetry.space_group_name_H-M   'P 1'
#
loop_
_entity.id
_entity.type
_entity.pdbx_description
1 polymer ?
#
loop_
_entity_poly.entity_id
_entity_poly.type
_entity_poly.pdbx_seq_one_letter_code
_entity_poly.pdbx_strand_id
1 'polypeptide(L)' 'MKSYSPAALLDKLQSTMAKLDEESEELHQKFLEKDIDLPTFVQKYKKLRAAHHKCALLHLSGKASLR' A
#
# COMPACT_ATOMS: atom_id res chain seq x y z
N MET A 1 -0.44 -15.46 -21.79
CA MET A 1 -0.26 -14.31 -20.87
C MET A 1 -1.61 -13.66 -20.67
N LYS A 2 -2.04 -13.37 -19.43
CA LYS A 2 -3.26 -12.57 -19.21
C LYS A 2 -2.94 -11.12 -19.62
N SER A 3 -3.52 -10.66 -20.72
CA SER A 3 -3.47 -9.26 -21.14
C SER A 3 -4.41 -8.46 -20.24
N TYR A 4 -3.86 -7.76 -19.25
CA TYR A 4 -4.64 -6.84 -18.42
C TYR A 4 -4.79 -5.51 -19.15
N SER A 5 -6.01 -4.95 -19.18
CA SER A 5 -6.21 -3.59 -19.68
C SER A 5 -5.50 -2.59 -18.75
N PRO A 6 -5.04 -1.44 -19.27
CA PRO A 6 -4.42 -0.41 -18.43
C PRO A 6 -5.33 0.03 -17.25
N ALA A 7 -6.63 0.14 -17.48
CA ALA A 7 -7.61 0.43 -16.43
C ALA A 7 -7.62 -0.64 -15.33
N ALA A 8 -7.65 -1.93 -15.70
CA ALA A 8 -7.63 -3.03 -14.72
C ALA A 8 -6.33 -3.07 -13.91
N LEU A 9 -5.20 -2.65 -14.50
CA LEU A 9 -3.93 -2.51 -13.77
C LEU A 9 -3.97 -1.34 -12.78
N LEU A 10 -4.55 -0.20 -13.16
CA LEU A 10 -4.72 0.95 -12.27
C LEU A 10 -5.66 0.63 -11.10
N ASP A 11 -6.79 -0.02 -11.36
CA ASP A 11 -7.72 -0.47 -10.31
C ASP A 11 -7.06 -1.46 -9.35
N LYS A 12 -6.21 -2.36 -9.87
CA LYS A 12 -5.41 -3.26 -9.04
C LYS A 12 -4.41 -2.50 -8.16
N LEU A 13 -3.78 -1.46 -8.68
CA LEU A 13 -2.87 -0.62 -7.88
C LEU A 13 -3.64 0.12 -6.78
N GLN A 14 -4.80 0.70 -7.10
CA GLN A 14 -5.63 1.39 -6.11
C GLN A 14 -6.14 0.44 -5.00
N SER A 15 -6.61 -0.75 -5.36
CA SER A 15 -7.02 -1.76 -4.36
C SER A 15 -5.85 -2.29 -3.54
N THR A 16 -4.64 -2.39 -4.11
CA THR A 16 -3.44 -2.74 -3.35
C THR A 16 -3.10 -1.65 -2.34
N MET A 17 -3.24 -0.37 -2.70
CA MET A 17 -3.02 0.75 -1.76
C MET A 17 -4.00 0.70 -0.59
N ALA A 18 -5.30 0.50 -0.85
CA ALA A 18 -6.30 0.40 0.21
C ALA A 18 -5.98 -0.72 1.22
N LYS A 19 -5.55 -1.89 0.75
CA LYS A 19 -5.12 -2.99 1.62
C LYS A 19 -3.90 -2.64 2.46
N LEU A 20 -2.92 -1.94 1.89
CA LEU A 20 -1.74 -1.50 2.64
C LEU A 20 -2.10 -0.48 3.73
N ASP A 21 -3.11 0.35 3.49
CA ASP A 21 -3.66 1.26 4.50
C ASP A 21 -4.36 0.48 5.62
N GLU A 22 -5.23 -0.48 5.28
CA GLU A 22 -5.87 -1.39 6.25
C GLU A 22 -4.84 -2.12 7.13
N GLU A 23 -3.83 -2.76 6.51
CA GLU A 23 -2.75 -3.45 7.23
C GLU A 23 -1.94 -2.48 8.13
N SER A 24 -1.80 -1.23 7.71
CA SER A 24 -1.10 -0.21 8.51
C SER A 24 -1.90 0.20 9.74
N GLU A 25 -3.23 0.30 9.62
CA GLU A 25 -4.12 0.58 10.74
C GLU A 25 -4.19 -0.60 11.72
N GLU A 26 -4.27 -1.84 11.22
CA GLU A 26 -4.18 -3.03 12.07
C GLU A 26 -2.86 -3.08 12.86
N LEU A 27 -1.75 -2.76 12.20
CA LEU A 27 -0.45 -2.69 12.85
C LEU A 27 -0.40 -1.59 13.91
N HIS A 28 -1.07 -0.46 13.67
CA HIS A 28 -1.19 0.62 14.63
C HIS A 28 -2.00 0.21 15.87
N GLN A 29 -3.13 -0.48 15.67
CA GLN A 29 -3.94 -1.01 16.78
C GLN A 29 -3.14 -1.99 17.66
N LYS A 30 -2.43 -2.95 17.04
CA LYS A 30 -1.55 -3.88 17.79
C LYS A 30 -0.49 -3.18 18.63
N PHE A 31 0.03 -2.05 18.14
CA PHE A 31 0.97 -1.24 18.94
C PHE A 31 0.29 -0.55 20.12
N LEU A 32 -0.91 0.00 19.93
CA LEU A 32 -1.70 0.63 21.01
C LEU A 32 -2.12 -0.39 22.09
N GLU A 33 -2.44 -1.61 21.67
CA GLU A 33 -2.77 -2.75 22.54
C GLU A 33 -1.53 -3.32 23.25
N LYS A 34 -0.33 -2.85 22.91
CA LYS A 34 0.98 -3.31 23.42
C LYS A 34 1.33 -4.76 23.03
N ASP A 35 0.70 -5.29 21.99
CA ASP A 35 1.00 -6.61 21.41
C ASP A 35 2.34 -6.64 20.69
N ILE A 36 2.84 -5.48 20.26
CA ILE A 36 4.14 -5.31 19.61
C ILE A 36 4.93 -4.17 20.23
N ASP A 37 6.26 -4.30 20.22
CA ASP A 37 7.15 -3.24 20.69
C ASP A 37 7.35 -2.12 19.65
N LEU A 38 7.83 -0.97 20.12
CA LEU A 38 8.06 0.19 19.27
C LEU A 38 9.04 -0.09 18.11
N PRO A 39 10.18 -0.79 18.31
CA PRO A 39 11.07 -1.13 17.21
C PRO A 39 10.38 -1.96 16.11
N THR A 40 9.59 -2.97 16.49
CA THR A 40 8.84 -3.81 15.55
C THR A 40 7.77 -3.01 14.82
N PHE A 41 7.03 -2.15 15.53
CA PHE A 41 6.05 -1.26 14.92
C PHE A 41 6.70 -0.36 13.88
N VAL A 42 7.75 0.39 14.24
CA VAL A 42 8.44 1.34 13.34
C VAL A 42 8.98 0.61 12.10
N GLN A 43 9.62 -0.54 12.29
CA GLN A 43 10.17 -1.29 11.17
C GLN A 43 9.10 -1.79 10.20
N LYS A 44 8.01 -2.37 10.71
CA LYS A 44 6.91 -2.90 9.87
C LYS A 44 6.12 -1.78 9.20
N TYR A 45 5.78 -0.74 9.95
CA TYR A 45 5.01 0.41 9.44
C TYR A 45 5.76 1.13 8.33
N LYS A 46 7.09 1.34 8.48
CA LYS A 46 7.92 1.94 7.43
C LYS A 46 7.90 1.12 6.14
N LYS A 47 7.90 -0.22 6.22
CA LYS A 47 7.80 -1.09 5.04
C LYS A 47 6.45 -0.95 4.34
N LEU A 48 5.35 -0.96 5.10
CA LEU A 48 4.00 -0.78 4.56
C LEU A 48 3.86 0.57 3.85
N ARG A 49 4.29 1.66 4.49
CA ARG A 49 4.23 3.00 3.89
C ARG A 49 5.11 3.15 2.67
N ALA A 50 6.32 2.58 2.67
CA ALA A 50 7.17 2.57 1.48
C ALA A 50 6.52 1.83 0.30
N ALA A 51 5.84 0.70 0.55
CA ALA A 51 5.10 -0.03 -0.48
C ALA A 51 3.91 0.79 -1.00
N HIS A 52 3.13 1.40 -0.10
CA HIS A 52 1.99 2.24 -0.46
C HIS A 52 2.42 3.41 -1.37
N HIS A 53 3.47 4.13 -0.99
CA HIS A 53 3.96 5.25 -1.79
C HIS A 53 4.48 4.82 -3.17
N LYS A 54 5.12 3.64 -3.27
CA LYS A 54 5.50 3.09 -4.59
C LYS A 54 4.28 2.81 -5.46
N CYS A 55 3.24 2.19 -4.90
CA CYS A 55 1.98 1.97 -5.63
C CYS A 55 1.32 3.28 -6.05
N ALA A 56 1.29 4.29 -5.16
CA ALA A 56 0.72 5.60 -5.45
C ALA A 56 1.45 6.30 -6.62
N LEU A 57 2.78 6.30 -6.61
CA LEU A 57 3.60 6.88 -7.67
C LEU A 57 3.40 6.15 -9.01
N LEU A 58 3.34 4.83 -8.98
CA LEU A 58 3.10 4.03 -10.18
C LEU A 58 1.69 4.28 -10.75
N HIS A 59 0.67 4.34 -9.89
CA HIS A 59 -0.70 4.64 -10.28
C HIS A 59 -0.81 6.06 -10.89
N LEU A 60 -0.18 7.06 -10.25
CA LEU A 60 -0.12 8.43 -10.76
C LEU A 60 0.56 8.49 -12.15
N SER A 61 1.70 7.82 -12.30
CA SER A 61 2.44 7.76 -13.56
C SER A 61 1.61 7.08 -14.65
N GLY A 62 0.95 5.96 -14.34
CA GLY A 62 0.09 5.26 -15.28
C GLY A 62 -1.12 6.09 -15.72
N LYS A 63 -1.74 6.84 -14.80
CA LYS A 63 -2.82 7.78 -15.14
C LYS A 63 -2.33 8.92 -16.03
N ALA A 64 -1.11 9.41 -15.83
CA ALA A 64 -0.52 10.44 -16.67
C ALA A 64 -0.23 9.92 -18.09
N SER A 65 0.20 8.67 -18.24
CA SER A 65 0.50 8.06 -19.54
C SER A 65 -0.73 7.66 -20.37
N LEU A 66 -1.91 7.55 -19.76
CA LEU A 66 -3.18 7.30 -20.45
C LEU A 66 -3.86 8.60 -20.94
N ARG A 67 -3.27 9.75 -20.64
CA ARG A 67 -3.83 11.07 -20.94
C ARG A 67 -3.38 11.59 -22.30
#